data_AF-A0A381UJ49-F1
#
_entry.id   AF-A0A381UJ49-F1
#
_cell.length_a   1.000
_cell.length_b   1.000
_cell.length_c   1.000
_cell.angle_alpha   90.00
_cell.angle_beta   90.00
_cell.angle_gamma   90.00
#
_symmetry.space_group_name_H-M   'P 1'
#
loop_
_entity.id
_entity.type
_entity.pdbx_description
1 polymer ?
#
loop_
_entity_poly.entity_id
_entity_poly.type
_entity_poly.pdbx_seq_one_letter_code
_entity_poly.pdbx_strand_id
1 'polypeptide(L)'
;MLDLKRYEEFVEKVTSVESNTSGAFFGRVQELENATGINIPLLLTASIGLSSEGGEFSEIVKKCLFQGKPLDDETIFHLKRELGDIMWYWSNA
;
A
#
# COMPACT_ATOMS: atom_id res chain seq x y z
N MET A 1 -26.58 -16.56 -5.51
CA MET A 1 -25.19 -17.01 -5.27
C MET A 1 -24.32 -16.34 -6.31
N LEU A 2 -23.22 -15.70 -5.91
CA LEU A 2 -22.31 -15.01 -6.82
C LEU A 2 -21.68 -16.04 -7.77
N ASP A 3 -21.70 -15.80 -9.07
CA ASP A 3 -21.02 -16.66 -10.04
C ASP A 3 -19.54 -16.27 -10.09
N LEU A 4 -18.70 -17.02 -9.38
CA LEU A 4 -17.28 -16.74 -9.25
C LEU A 4 -16.54 -16.78 -10.60
N LYS A 5 -16.98 -17.60 -11.55
CA LYS A 5 -16.35 -17.68 -12.89
C LYS A 5 -16.61 -16.42 -13.69
N ARG A 6 -17.85 -15.93 -13.66
CA ARG A 6 -18.18 -14.66 -14.32
C ARG A 6 -17.47 -13.47 -13.68
N TYR A 7 -17.22 -13.52 -12.38
CA TYR A 7 -16.43 -12.50 -11.69
C TYR A 7 -14.94 -12.58 -12.07
N GLU A 8 -14.37 -13.77 -12.15
CA GLU A 8 -12.99 -13.99 -12.61
C GLU A 8 -12.77 -13.49 -14.04
N GLU A 9 -13.67 -13.82 -14.98
CA GLU A 9 -13.62 -13.31 -16.36
C GLU A 9 -13.72 -11.78 -16.43
N PHE A 10 -14.51 -11.18 -15.54
CA PHE A 10 -14.60 -9.72 -15.44
C PHE A 10 -13.28 -9.13 -14.93
N VAL A 11 -12.73 -9.69 -13.86
CA VAL A 11 -11.44 -9.26 -13.28
C VAL A 11 -10.33 -9.36 -14.33
N GLU A 12 -10.24 -10.48 -15.06
CA GLU A 12 -9.24 -10.66 -16.11
C GLU A 12 -9.34 -9.59 -17.20
N LYS A 13 -10.57 -9.29 -17.66
CA LYS A 13 -10.82 -8.26 -18.70
C LYS A 13 -10.46 -6.84 -18.28
N VAL A 14 -10.56 -6.51 -16.99
CA VAL A 14 -10.26 -5.16 -16.48
C VAL A 14 -8.84 -5.04 -15.89
N THR A 15 -8.12 -6.16 -15.75
CA THR A 15 -6.75 -6.17 -15.25
C THR A 15 -5.79 -5.77 -16.36
N SER A 16 -4.95 -4.77 -16.10
CA SER A 16 -3.99 -4.26 -17.09
C SER A 16 -2.97 -5.32 -17.51
N VAL A 17 -2.35 -5.14 -18.69
CA VAL A 17 -1.32 -6.06 -19.19
C VAL A 17 -0.08 -6.01 -18.29
N GLU A 18 0.24 -4.84 -17.75
CA GLU A 18 1.32 -4.59 -16.79
C GLU A 18 1.04 -5.27 -15.44
N SER A 19 -0.23 -5.42 -15.05
CA SER A 19 -0.60 -6.21 -13.86
C SER A 19 -0.55 -7.72 -14.10
N ASN A 20 -0.76 -8.17 -15.34
CA ASN A 20 -0.82 -9.59 -15.69
C ASN A 20 0.53 -10.18 -16.12
N THR A 21 1.45 -9.36 -16.63
CA THR A 21 2.70 -9.83 -17.24
C THR A 21 3.90 -9.04 -16.76
N SER A 22 4.93 -9.74 -16.27
CA SER A 22 6.15 -9.12 -15.77
C SER A 22 6.90 -8.33 -16.84
N GLY A 23 6.94 -8.82 -18.08
CA GLY A 23 7.59 -8.13 -19.20
C GLY A 23 6.97 -6.74 -19.48
N ALA A 24 5.65 -6.64 -19.52
CA ALA A 24 4.97 -5.36 -19.71
C ALA A 24 5.18 -4.42 -18.52
N PHE A 25 5.13 -4.96 -17.30
CA PHE A 25 5.44 -4.19 -16.08
C PHE A 25 6.83 -3.56 -16.14
N PHE A 26 7.88 -4.35 -16.40
CA PHE A 26 9.25 -3.85 -16.47
C PHE A 26 9.43 -2.84 -17.61
N GLY A 27 8.80 -3.09 -18.77
CA GLY A 27 8.79 -2.13 -19.88
C GLY A 27 8.20 -0.78 -19.46
N ARG A 28 7.07 -0.79 -18.74
CA ARG A 28 6.42 0.44 -18.25
C ARG A 28 7.26 1.17 -17.21
N VAL A 29 7.89 0.43 -16.30
CA VAL A 29 8.83 1.00 -15.32
C VAL A 29 9.94 1.74 -16.06
N GLN A 30 10.61 1.08 -17.01
CA GLN A 30 11.73 1.67 -17.74
C GLN A 30 11.31 2.87 -18.60
N GLU A 31 10.13 2.83 -19.22
CA GLU A 31 9.56 3.96 -19.96
C GLU A 31 9.41 5.20 -19.06
N LEU A 32 8.83 5.03 -17.88
CA LEU A 32 8.62 6.12 -16.91
C LEU A 32 9.94 6.67 -16.38
N GLU A 33 10.86 5.80 -15.96
CA GLU A 33 12.18 6.22 -15.49
C GLU A 33 12.92 7.05 -16.55
N ASN A 34 12.91 6.60 -17.81
CA ASN A 34 13.53 7.32 -18.92
C ASN A 34 12.85 8.65 -19.24
N ALA A 35 11.51 8.72 -19.12
CA ALA A 35 10.76 9.92 -19.44
C ALA A 35 10.81 10.99 -18.34
N THR A 36 10.85 10.58 -17.06
CA THR A 36 10.71 11.51 -15.93
C THR A 36 11.95 11.62 -15.05
N GLY A 37 12.90 10.70 -15.13
CA GLY A 37 14.08 10.64 -14.24
C GLY A 37 13.76 10.27 -12.79
N ILE A 38 12.53 9.80 -12.52
CA ILE A 38 12.07 9.37 -11.20
C ILE A 38 12.50 7.92 -10.98
N ASN A 39 12.94 7.58 -9.76
CA ASN A 39 13.20 6.21 -9.36
C ASN A 39 11.88 5.50 -9.05
N ILE A 40 11.34 4.77 -10.03
CA ILE A 40 10.03 4.13 -9.95
C ILE A 40 9.99 3.02 -8.89
N PRO A 41 11.00 2.14 -8.74
CA PRO A 41 11.05 1.18 -7.65
C PRO A 41 10.93 1.84 -6.27
N LEU A 42 11.62 2.95 -6.04
CA LEU A 42 11.58 3.68 -4.76
C LEU A 42 10.21 4.32 -4.50
N LEU A 43 9.62 4.92 -5.54
CA LEU A 43 8.24 5.44 -5.49
C LEU A 43 7.24 4.33 -5.13
N LEU A 44 7.40 3.14 -5.71
CA LEU A 44 6.56 1.98 -5.40
C LEU A 44 6.73 1.54 -3.94
N THR A 45 7.97 1.49 -3.44
CA THR A 45 8.26 1.20 -2.03
C THR A 45 7.54 2.18 -1.10
N ALA A 46 7.64 3.49 -1.36
CA ALA A 46 6.96 4.50 -0.55
C ALA A 46 5.43 4.39 -0.65
N SER A 47 4.88 4.19 -1.85
CA SER A 47 3.43 4.06 -2.04
C SER A 47 2.85 2.88 -1.28
N ILE A 48 3.50 1.72 -1.32
CA ILE A 48 3.03 0.51 -0.63
C ILE A 48 3.18 0.69 0.88
N GLY A 49 4.34 1.18 1.33
CA GLY A 49 4.63 1.40 2.75
C GLY A 49 3.66 2.38 3.40
N LEU A 50 3.41 3.54 2.77
CA LEU A 50 2.44 4.52 3.28
C LEU A 50 1.05 3.92 3.49
N SER A 51 0.58 3.10 2.54
CA SER A 51 -0.72 2.44 2.66
C SER A 51 -0.74 1.38 3.77
N SER A 52 0.36 0.64 3.95
CA SER A 52 0.49 -0.41 4.97
C SER A 52 0.47 0.20 6.37
N GLU A 53 1.42 1.10 6.66
CA GLU A 53 1.59 1.65 8.01
C GLU A 53 0.45 2.62 8.38
N GLY A 54 -0.11 3.33 7.39
CA GLY A 54 -1.35 4.10 7.59
C GLY A 54 -2.53 3.21 8.00
N GLY A 55 -2.59 1.99 7.48
CA GLY A 55 -3.54 0.97 7.88
C GLY A 55 -3.30 0.46 9.30
N GLU A 56 -2.05 0.16 9.66
CA GLU A 56 -1.66 -0.28 11.01
C GLU A 56 -1.97 0.77 12.07
N PHE A 57 -1.60 2.03 11.83
CA PHE A 57 -1.97 3.17 12.66
C PHE A 57 -3.49 3.25 12.86
N SER A 58 -4.26 3.19 11.77
CA SER A 58 -5.71 3.26 11.80
C SER A 58 -6.34 2.08 12.55
N GLU A 59 -5.75 0.89 12.44
CA GLU A 59 -6.19 -0.30 13.16
C GLU A 59 -6.07 -0.12 14.68
N ILE A 60 -4.98 0.47 15.17
CA ILE A 60 -4.81 0.77 16.61
C ILE A 60 -5.87 1.77 17.07
N VAL A 61 -6.09 2.86 16.33
CA VAL A 61 -7.13 3.86 16.64
C VAL A 61 -8.51 3.20 16.67
N LYS A 62 -8.83 2.37 15.67
CA LYS A 62 -10.09 1.62 15.61
C LYS A 62 -10.27 0.70 16.82
N LYS A 63 -9.22 -0.02 17.23
CA LYS A 63 -9.23 -0.90 18.42
C LYS A 63 -9.53 -0.12 19.70
N CYS A 64 -8.94 1.06 19.87
CA CYS A 64 -9.21 1.91 21.03
C CYS A 64 -10.65 2.42 21.04
N LEU A 65 -11.13 2.96 19.92
CA LEU A 65 -12.45 3.58 19.85
C LEU A 65 -13.62 2.59 19.85
N PHE A 66 -13.47 1.45 19.18
CA PHE A 66 -14.59 0.54 18.90
C PHE A 66 -14.48 -0.83 19.55
N GLN A 67 -13.33 -1.19 20.11
CA GLN A 67 -13.08 -2.53 20.68
C GLN A 67 -12.61 -2.47 22.14
N GLY A 68 -12.54 -1.29 22.74
CA GLY A 68 -12.21 -1.10 24.15
C GLY A 68 -10.74 -1.33 24.49
N LYS A 69 -9.83 -1.30 23.51
CA LYS A 69 -8.38 -1.36 23.79
C LYS A 69 -7.98 -0.11 24.61
N PRO A 70 -7.35 -0.28 25.79
CA PRO A 70 -6.88 0.85 26.59
C PRO A 70 -5.91 1.74 25.78
N LEU A 71 -6.04 3.05 25.95
CA LEU A 71 -5.09 4.03 25.41
C LEU A 71 -4.06 4.39 26.48
N ASP A 72 -3.26 3.41 26.85
CA ASP A 72 -2.17 3.51 27.82
C ASP A 72 -0.83 3.88 27.15
N ASP A 73 0.23 4.03 27.94
CA ASP A 73 1.55 4.44 27.45
C ASP A 73 2.12 3.49 26.39
N GLU A 74 1.85 2.18 26.50
CA GLU A 74 2.26 1.19 25.50
C GLU A 74 1.52 1.43 24.19
N THR A 75 0.21 1.63 24.23
CA THR A 75 -0.61 1.87 23.04
C THR A 75 -0.27 3.21 22.38
N ILE A 76 -0.01 4.25 23.18
CA ILE A 76 0.46 5.56 22.68
C ILE A 76 1.84 5.43 22.04
N PHE A 77 2.75 4.66 22.65
CA PHE A 77 4.07 4.41 22.08
C PHE A 77 3.96 3.65 20.74
N HIS A 78 3.07 2.67 20.65
CA HIS A 78 2.80 1.95 19.40
C HIS A 78 2.29 2.90 18.31
N LEU A 79 1.30 3.76 18.60
CA LEU A 79 0.83 4.79 17.65
C LEU A 79 1.95 5.70 17.15
N LYS A 80 2.88 6.09 18.02
CA LYS A 80 4.03 6.92 17.62
C LYS A 80 4.99 6.18 16.70
N ARG A 81 5.15 4.87 16.87
CA ARG A 81 5.97 4.05 15.98
C ARG A 81 5.38 4.00 14.58
N GLU A 82 4.09 3.72 14.47
CA GLU A 82 3.41 3.71 13.16
C GLU A 82 3.51 5.07 12.46
N LEU A 83 3.38 6.18 13.20
CA LEU A 83 3.62 7.51 12.65
C LEU A 83 5.07 7.72 12.17
N GLY A 84 6.05 7.15 12.88
CA GLY A 84 7.44 7.14 12.48
C GLY A 84 7.67 6.34 11.19
N ASP A 85 7.03 5.18 11.05
CA ASP A 85 7.13 4.34 9.86
C ASP A 85 6.44 5.00 8.64
N ILE A 86 5.31 5.68 8.85
CA ILE A 86 4.68 6.55 7.82
C ILE A 86 5.65 7.66 7.37
N MET A 87 6.30 8.34 8.32
CA MET A 87 7.28 9.39 8.00
C MET A 87 8.50 8.82 7.26
N TRP A 88 8.94 7.60 7.60
CA TRP A 88 10.02 6.92 6.90
C TRP A 88 9.68 6.74 5.42
N TYR A 89 8.52 6.17 5.10
CA TYR A 89 8.11 5.98 3.70
C TYR A 89 7.85 7.30 2.98
N TRP A 90 7.31 8.31 3.66
CA TRP A 90 7.17 9.65 3.09
C TRP A 90 8.52 10.27 2.72
N SER A 91 9.53 10.15 3.58
CA SER A 91 10.85 10.72 3.33
C SER A 91 11.68 9.92 2.32
N ASN A 92 11.31 8.66 2.05
CA ASN A 92 12.06 7.76 1.20
C ASN A 92 11.79 7.96 -0.30
N ALA A 93 10.73 8.67 -0.71
CA ALA A 93 10.38 8.90 -2.11
C ALA A 93 10.31 10.38 -2.50
#